data_AF-S5TXT9-F1
#
_entry.id   AF-S5TXT9-F1
#
_cell.length_a   1.000
_cell.length_b   1.000
_cell.length_c   1.000
_cell.angle_alpha   90.00
_cell.angle_beta   90.00
_cell.angle_gamma   90.00
#
_symmetry.space_group_name_H-M   'P 1'
#
loop_
_entity.id
_entity.type
_entity.pdbx_description
1 polymer ?
#
loop_
_entity_poly.entity_id
_entity_poly.type
_entity_poly.pdbx_seq_one_letter_code
_entity_poly.pdbx_strand_id
1 'polypeptide(L)'
;MINDPLCNQEALMTFNRQAKFILVFSNLKHISSYTHQTRAYLTGRWMDALACGAIVAGIVPSEPSIARLFWDGATLDLESTEIEKGLGVNEKELSNWTAEKATYNYKQSLECLYWRWRFIEIAKVFQITPKNLLNEIYLVEHKLNELKF
;
A
#
# COMPACT_ATOMS: atom_id res chain seq x y z
N MET A 1 -13.27 -20.26 15.46
CA MET A 1 -12.07 -19.44 15.20
C MET A 1 -11.51 -19.86 13.87
N ILE A 2 -11.29 -18.91 12.96
CA ILE A 2 -10.74 -19.16 11.62
C ILE A 2 -9.27 -19.53 11.83
N ASN A 3 -9.00 -20.83 11.99
CA ASN A 3 -7.64 -21.38 12.16
C ASN A 3 -6.97 -21.68 10.82
N ASP A 4 -7.60 -21.32 9.69
CA ASP A 4 -6.99 -21.37 8.38
C ASP A 4 -6.40 -19.99 8.03
N PRO A 5 -5.05 -19.86 7.99
CA PRO A 5 -4.39 -18.62 7.62
C PRO A 5 -4.79 -18.09 6.24
N LEU A 6 -5.12 -18.97 5.29
CA LEU A 6 -5.52 -18.56 3.94
C LEU A 6 -6.89 -17.89 3.97
N CYS A 7 -7.88 -18.54 4.59
CA CYS A 7 -9.20 -17.93 4.80
C CYS A 7 -9.11 -16.58 5.53
N ASN A 8 -8.23 -16.47 6.52
CA ASN A 8 -8.01 -15.20 7.23
C ASN A 8 -7.42 -14.12 6.32
N GLN A 9 -6.42 -14.45 5.50
CA GLN A 9 -5.83 -13.50 4.56
C GLN A 9 -6.85 -13.09 3.49
N GLU A 10 -7.63 -14.01 2.95
CA GLU A 10 -8.67 -13.71 1.96
C GLU A 10 -9.75 -12.78 2.53
N ALA A 11 -10.18 -13.00 3.77
CA ALA A 11 -11.11 -12.11 4.46
C ALA A 11 -10.52 -10.71 4.63
N LEU A 12 -9.27 -10.61 5.10
CA LEU A 12 -8.56 -9.33 5.25
C LEU A 12 -8.48 -8.58 3.91
N MET A 13 -8.05 -9.24 2.84
CA MET A 13 -7.95 -8.64 1.51
C MET A 13 -9.32 -8.26 0.93
N THR A 14 -10.39 -8.95 1.33
CA THR A 14 -11.76 -8.59 0.95
C THR A 14 -12.22 -7.31 1.63
N PHE A 15 -11.95 -7.16 2.93
CA PHE A 15 -12.25 -5.92 3.65
C PHE A 15 -11.42 -4.74 3.13
N ASN A 16 -10.13 -4.96 2.85
CA ASN A 16 -9.26 -3.90 2.32
C ASN A 16 -9.76 -3.39 0.96
N ARG A 17 -10.25 -4.28 0.08
CA ARG A 17 -10.82 -3.89 -1.22
C ARG A 17 -12.11 -3.07 -1.12
N GLN A 18 -12.85 -3.19 -0.02
CA GLN A 18 -14.09 -2.43 0.20
C GLN A 18 -13.84 -1.10 0.91
N ALA A 19 -12.68 -0.96 1.55
CA ALA A 19 -12.31 0.23 2.28
C ALA A 19 -11.86 1.36 1.34
N LYS A 20 -12.39 2.57 1.57
CA LYS A 20 -11.92 3.79 0.90
C LYS A 20 -10.60 4.27 1.51
N PHE A 21 -10.58 4.29 2.84
CA PHE A 21 -9.45 4.67 3.67
C PHE A 21 -9.18 3.59 4.71
N ILE A 22 -7.91 3.29 4.97
CA ILE A 22 -7.48 2.40 6.06
C ILE A 22 -6.59 3.17 7.00
N LEU A 23 -6.98 3.19 8.28
CA LEU A 23 -6.23 3.90 9.31
C LEU A 23 -4.97 3.10 9.70
N VAL A 24 -3.79 3.64 9.37
CA VAL A 24 -2.51 3.05 9.75
C VAL A 24 -1.48 4.15 10.05
N PHE A 25 -0.94 4.16 11.27
CA PHE A 25 0.16 5.05 11.63
C PHE A 25 1.52 4.37 11.46
N SER A 26 2.57 5.17 11.24
CA SER A 26 3.95 4.68 11.32
C SER A 26 4.24 4.13 12.72
N ASN A 27 5.13 3.14 12.79
CA ASN A 27 5.55 2.52 14.05
C ASN A 27 6.23 3.52 15.00
N LEU A 28 6.81 4.60 14.48
CA LEU A 28 7.42 5.65 15.30
C LEU A 28 6.39 6.62 15.90
N LYS A 29 5.21 6.75 15.29
CA LYS A 29 4.12 7.61 15.80
C LYS A 29 3.15 6.85 16.70
N HIS A 30 2.99 5.55 16.46
CA HIS A 30 2.23 4.66 17.32
C HIS A 30 3.09 3.48 17.76
N ILE A 31 3.95 3.74 18.75
CA ILE A 31 4.89 2.76 19.28
C ILE A 31 4.13 1.66 20.02
N SER A 32 4.36 0.41 19.64
CA SER A 32 3.92 -0.77 20.39
C SER A 32 5.11 -1.63 20.81
N SER A 33 4.92 -2.47 21.83
CA SER A 33 5.95 -3.37 22.37
C SER A 33 6.54 -4.36 21.35
N TYR A 34 5.83 -4.60 20.24
CA TYR A 34 6.19 -5.55 19.20
C TYR A 34 6.69 -4.88 17.90
N THR A 35 6.85 -3.55 17.89
CA THR A 35 7.40 -2.80 16.76
C THR A 35 8.79 -2.27 17.07
N HIS A 36 9.61 -2.04 16.04
CA HIS A 36 10.91 -1.43 16.26
C HIS A 36 10.74 0.01 16.78
N GLN A 37 11.43 0.36 17.87
CA GLN A 37 11.19 1.63 18.57
C GLN A 37 11.83 2.85 17.90
N THR A 38 12.89 2.66 17.12
CA THR A 38 13.71 3.77 16.59
C THR A 38 13.94 3.75 15.08
N ARG A 39 13.44 2.75 14.36
CA ARG A 39 13.57 2.64 12.91
C ARG A 39 12.19 2.65 12.33
N ALA A 40 11.87 3.57 11.43
CA ALA A 40 10.59 3.49 10.77
C ALA A 40 10.63 2.49 9.62
N TYR A 41 9.47 1.88 9.36
CA TYR A 41 9.25 0.97 8.25
C TYR A 41 7.77 0.94 7.91
N LEU A 42 7.46 0.46 6.70
CA LEU A 42 6.10 0.14 6.33
C LEU A 42 5.74 -1.24 6.90
N THR A 43 4.68 -1.28 7.70
CA THR A 43 4.14 -2.56 8.18
C THR A 43 3.34 -3.25 7.07
N GLY A 44 3.10 -4.56 7.20
CA GLY A 44 2.26 -5.29 6.24
C GLY A 44 0.89 -4.65 6.00
N ARG A 45 0.31 -3.99 7.01
CA ARG A 45 -0.99 -3.29 6.89
C ARG A 45 -0.98 -2.18 5.86
N TRP A 46 0.14 -1.46 5.71
CA TRP A 46 0.30 -0.45 4.65
C TRP A 46 0.25 -1.11 3.29
N MET A 47 1.03 -2.19 3.12
CA MET A 47 1.15 -2.90 1.85
C MET A 47 -0.16 -3.55 1.44
N ASP A 48 -0.86 -4.21 2.36
CA ASP A 48 -2.14 -4.87 2.09
C ASP A 48 -3.24 -3.87 1.70
N ALA A 49 -3.27 -2.70 2.36
CA ALA A 49 -4.21 -1.63 2.02
C ALA A 49 -3.97 -1.07 0.61
N LEU A 50 -2.72 -0.68 0.35
CA LEU A 50 -2.31 -0.07 -0.93
C LEU A 50 -2.46 -1.06 -2.09
N ALA A 51 -2.09 -2.33 -1.90
CA ALA A 51 -2.27 -3.37 -2.89
C ALA A 51 -3.75 -3.63 -3.25
N CYS A 52 -4.68 -3.17 -2.42
CA CYS A 52 -6.12 -3.26 -2.67
C CYS A 52 -6.71 -1.95 -3.25
N GLY A 53 -5.89 -0.92 -3.49
CA GLY A 53 -6.31 0.39 -4.00
C GLY A 53 -6.90 1.34 -2.95
N ALA A 54 -6.90 0.93 -1.67
CA ALA A 54 -7.33 1.80 -0.58
C ALA A 54 -6.28 2.88 -0.28
N ILE A 55 -6.74 4.02 0.21
CA ILE A 55 -5.88 5.11 0.67
C ILE A 55 -5.47 4.82 2.11
N VAL A 56 -4.18 4.90 2.45
CA VAL A 56 -3.75 4.78 3.84
C VAL A 56 -3.87 6.13 4.53
N ALA A 57 -4.78 6.25 5.49
CA ALA A 57 -4.91 7.43 6.33
C ALA A 57 -4.05 7.26 7.59
N GLY A 58 -3.17 8.21 7.88
CA GLY A 58 -2.33 8.16 9.08
C GLY A 58 -1.14 9.09 8.99
N ILE A 59 -0.07 8.79 9.73
CA ILE A 59 1.18 9.55 9.67
C ILE A 59 2.25 8.66 9.07
N VAL A 60 2.68 9.01 7.86
CA VAL A 60 3.65 8.28 7.05
C VAL A 60 5.05 8.39 7.67
N PRO A 61 5.89 7.34 7.61
CA PRO A 61 7.30 7.47 7.92
C PRO A 61 8.01 8.51 7.02
N SER A 62 8.88 9.34 7.58
CA SER A 62 9.53 10.44 6.85
C SER A 62 10.80 10.05 6.10
N GLU A 63 11.17 8.78 6.06
CA GLU A 63 12.39 8.30 5.43
C GLU A 63 12.34 8.45 3.89
N PRO A 64 13.38 9.01 3.25
CA PRO A 64 13.41 9.19 1.80
C PRO A 64 13.23 7.90 0.99
N SER A 65 13.69 6.76 1.52
CA SER A 65 13.50 5.45 0.88
C SER A 65 12.04 5.00 0.88
N ILE A 66 11.29 5.39 1.92
CA ILE A 66 9.86 5.07 2.06
C ILE A 66 9.02 6.04 1.21
N ALA A 67 9.35 7.34 1.21
CA ALA A 67 8.64 8.33 0.40
C ALA A 67 8.61 7.98 -1.10
N ARG A 68 9.68 7.35 -1.62
CA ARG A 68 9.76 6.88 -3.02
C ARG A 68 8.82 5.72 -3.37
N LEU A 69 8.22 5.07 -2.39
CA LEU A 69 7.27 3.97 -2.60
C LEU A 69 5.85 4.47 -2.84
N PHE A 70 5.57 5.72 -2.49
CA PHE A 70 4.25 6.32 -2.60
C PHE A 70 4.10 7.16 -3.87
N TRP A 71 2.88 7.22 -4.35
CA TRP A 71 2.41 8.08 -5.43
C TRP A 71 1.39 9.08 -4.87
N ASP A 72 1.03 10.09 -5.65
CA ASP A 72 -0.02 11.04 -5.26
C ASP A 72 -1.35 10.32 -5.05
N GLY A 73 -1.96 10.45 -3.87
CA GLY A 73 -3.18 9.72 -3.50
C GLY A 73 -2.97 8.35 -2.84
N ALA A 74 -1.74 7.89 -2.65
CA ALA A 74 -1.46 6.66 -1.88
C ALA A 74 -1.82 6.80 -0.39
N THR A 75 -1.59 8.00 0.15
CA THR A 75 -1.71 8.28 1.58
C THR A 75 -2.50 9.55 1.83
N LEU A 76 -3.26 9.57 2.92
CA LEU A 76 -3.86 10.76 3.51
C LEU A 76 -3.12 11.05 4.82
N ASP A 77 -2.28 12.07 4.83
CA ASP A 77 -1.59 12.47 6.06
C ASP A 77 -2.59 13.13 7.03
N LEU A 78 -2.68 12.60 8.24
CA LEU A 78 -3.56 13.13 9.28
C LEU A 78 -2.89 14.20 10.15
N GLU A 79 -1.57 14.39 10.02
CA GLU A 79 -0.72 15.34 10.76
C GLU A 79 -0.66 15.14 12.29
N SER A 80 -1.66 14.49 12.88
CA SER A 80 -1.82 14.24 14.31
C SER A 80 -2.44 12.86 14.58
N THR A 81 -2.23 12.37 15.79
CA THR A 81 -2.90 11.18 16.33
C THR A 81 -4.18 11.52 17.09
N GLU A 82 -4.57 12.79 17.16
CA GLU A 82 -5.80 13.25 17.79
C GLU A 82 -7.02 12.85 16.95
N ILE A 83 -7.98 12.18 17.59
CA ILE A 83 -9.15 11.59 16.93
C ILE A 83 -9.98 12.67 16.20
N GLU A 84 -10.31 13.77 16.88
CA GLU A 84 -11.18 14.82 16.32
C GLU A 84 -10.58 15.46 15.06
N LYS A 85 -9.28 15.76 15.09
CA LYS A 85 -8.55 16.29 13.93
C LYS A 85 -8.53 15.28 12.78
N GLY A 86 -8.19 14.01 13.09
CA GLY A 86 -8.17 12.94 12.10
C GLY A 86 -9.54 12.69 11.46
N LEU A 87 -10.63 12.77 12.22
CA LEU A 87 -11.99 12.62 11.70
C LEU A 87 -12.35 13.76 10.74
N GLY A 88 -12.02 15.01 11.08
CA GLY A 88 -12.28 16.15 10.20
C GLY A 88 -11.53 16.06 8.86
N VAL A 89 -10.28 15.60 8.87
CA VAL A 89 -9.50 15.36 7.64
C VAL A 89 -10.12 14.24 6.80
N ASN A 90 -10.52 13.13 7.42
CA ASN A 90 -11.16 12.01 6.73
C ASN A 90 -12.52 12.40 6.13
N GLU A 91 -13.36 13.15 6.85
CA GLU A 91 -14.67 13.61 6.34
C GLU A 91 -14.51 14.46 5.09
N LYS A 92 -13.56 15.41 5.13
CA LYS A 92 -13.23 16.25 3.98
C LYS A 92 -12.78 15.41 2.79
N GLU A 93 -11.84 14.48 2.97
CA GLU A 93 -11.32 13.70 1.84
C GLU A 93 -12.34 12.66 1.33
N LEU A 94 -13.20 12.15 2.21
CA LEU A 94 -14.29 11.25 1.84
C LEU A 94 -15.28 11.92 0.88
N SER A 95 -15.54 13.22 1.02
CA SER A 95 -16.39 13.98 0.09
C SER A 95 -15.83 14.07 -1.32
N ASN A 96 -14.50 13.96 -1.47
CA ASN A 96 -13.79 13.99 -2.75
C ASN A 96 -13.41 12.58 -3.25
N TRP A 97 -13.82 11.53 -2.54
CA TRP A 97 -13.46 10.16 -2.91
C TRP A 97 -14.30 9.69 -4.10
N THR A 98 -13.67 9.00 -5.05
CA THR A 98 -14.35 8.41 -6.20
C THR A 98 -13.83 6.99 -6.51
N ALA A 99 -14.59 6.22 -7.27
CA ALA A 99 -14.17 4.89 -7.69
C ALA A 99 -12.94 4.94 -8.64
N GLU A 100 -12.81 6.02 -9.41
CA GLU A 100 -11.66 6.26 -10.28
C GLU A 100 -10.38 6.43 -9.46
N LYS A 101 -10.42 7.11 -8.31
CA LYS A 101 -9.28 7.19 -7.37
C LYS A 101 -8.86 5.80 -6.89
N ALA A 102 -9.81 4.92 -6.56
CA ALA A 102 -9.50 3.55 -6.12
C ALA A 102 -8.85 2.72 -7.24
N THR A 103 -9.40 2.79 -8.46
CA THR A 103 -8.80 2.13 -9.64
C THR A 103 -7.41 2.67 -9.93
N TYR A 104 -7.21 3.99 -9.84
CA TYR A 104 -5.92 4.63 -10.03
C TYR A 104 -4.91 4.17 -8.99
N ASN A 105 -5.27 4.18 -7.72
CA ASN A 105 -4.42 3.68 -6.64
C ASN A 105 -4.09 2.20 -6.79
N TYR A 106 -5.05 1.37 -7.21
CA TYR A 106 -4.78 -0.03 -7.49
C TYR A 106 -3.75 -0.20 -8.62
N LYS A 107 -3.90 0.55 -9.72
CA LYS A 107 -2.94 0.56 -10.82
C LYS A 107 -1.55 1.00 -10.33
N GLN A 108 -1.46 2.12 -9.62
CA GLN A 108 -0.20 2.62 -9.07
C GLN A 108 0.45 1.62 -8.10
N SER A 109 -0.34 0.89 -7.30
CA SER A 109 0.20 -0.16 -6.44
C SER A 109 0.89 -1.28 -7.23
N LEU A 110 0.37 -1.64 -8.41
CA LEU A 110 0.98 -2.62 -9.30
C LEU A 110 2.24 -2.08 -9.97
N GLU A 111 2.30 -0.79 -10.27
CA GLU A 111 3.48 -0.12 -10.85
C GLU A 111 4.60 0.05 -9.82
N CYS A 112 4.27 0.48 -8.60
CA CYS A 112 5.26 0.88 -7.59
C CYS A 112 5.65 -0.22 -6.60
N LEU A 113 4.68 -1.04 -6.18
CA LEU A 113 4.84 -1.93 -5.01
C LEU A 113 4.90 -3.41 -5.38
N TYR A 114 4.62 -3.77 -6.63
CA TYR A 114 4.61 -5.16 -7.03
C TYR A 114 6.00 -5.80 -6.89
N TRP A 115 6.06 -6.85 -6.07
CA TRP A 115 7.32 -7.41 -5.57
C TRP A 115 8.22 -7.97 -6.68
N ARG A 116 7.65 -8.41 -7.80
CA ARG A 116 8.42 -8.95 -8.93
C ARG A 116 9.32 -7.90 -9.58
N TRP A 117 8.94 -6.61 -9.55
CA TRP A 117 9.82 -5.53 -9.97
C TRP A 117 11.12 -5.49 -9.17
N ARG A 118 11.04 -5.80 -7.87
CA ARG A 118 12.22 -5.83 -7.00
C ARG A 118 13.16 -6.99 -7.36
N PHE A 119 12.62 -8.13 -7.77
CA PHE A 119 13.46 -9.22 -8.30
C PHE A 119 14.07 -8.92 -9.66
N ILE A 120 13.41 -8.13 -10.51
CA ILE A 120 14.02 -7.63 -11.75
C ILE A 120 15.23 -6.75 -11.43
N GLU A 121 15.10 -5.82 -10.48
CA GLU A 121 16.22 -4.97 -10.04
C GLU A 121 17.37 -5.80 -9.44
N ILE A 122 17.07 -6.81 -8.62
CA ILE A 122 18.07 -7.74 -8.09
C ILE A 122 18.75 -8.49 -9.24
N ALA A 123 17.99 -9.03 -10.20
CA ALA A 123 18.55 -9.78 -11.33
C ALA A 123 19.47 -8.90 -12.20
N LYS A 124 19.14 -7.61 -12.39
CA LYS A 124 20.00 -6.64 -13.07
C LYS A 124 21.33 -6.46 -12.33
N VAL A 125 21.32 -6.31 -11.00
CA VAL A 125 22.53 -6.20 -10.19
C VAL A 125 23.44 -7.42 -10.35
N PHE A 126 22.84 -8.62 -10.37
CA PHE A 126 23.58 -9.87 -10.55
C PHE A 126 23.85 -10.24 -12.01
N GLN A 127 23.39 -9.45 -12.97
CA GLN A 127 23.51 -9.70 -14.41
C GLN A 127 22.93 -11.07 -14.85
N ILE A 128 21.86 -11.49 -14.19
CA ILE A 128 21.14 -12.74 -14.50
C ILE A 128 19.93 -12.40 -15.38
N THR A 129 19.60 -13.27 -16.33
CA THR A 129 18.35 -13.18 -17.10
C THR A 129 17.29 -14.11 -16.49
N PRO A 130 16.31 -13.59 -15.74
CA PRO A 130 15.33 -14.43 -15.04
C PRO A 130 14.13 -14.74 -15.96
N LYS A 131 14.29 -15.69 -16.89
CA LYS A 131 13.29 -15.99 -17.94
C LYS A 131 11.85 -16.17 -17.42
N ASN A 132 11.66 -16.92 -16.34
CA ASN A 132 10.33 -17.14 -15.77
C ASN A 132 9.72 -15.84 -15.21
N LEU A 133 10.53 -15.02 -14.55
CA LEU A 133 10.09 -13.74 -13.99
C LEU A 133 9.69 -12.77 -15.11
N LEU A 134 10.41 -12.76 -16.24
CA LEU A 134 10.07 -11.90 -17.38
C LEU A 134 8.68 -12.22 -17.95
N ASN A 135 8.31 -13.51 -18.01
CA ASN A 135 6.97 -13.91 -18.43
C ASN A 135 5.89 -13.41 -17.45
N GLU A 136 6.16 -13.47 -16.14
CA GLU A 136 5.23 -12.98 -15.12
C GLU A 136 5.10 -11.45 -15.15
N ILE A 137 6.19 -10.74 -15.42
CA ILE A 137 6.19 -9.29 -15.63
C ILE A 137 5.31 -8.91 -16.82
N TYR A 138 5.42 -9.62 -17.94
CA TYR A 138 4.59 -9.37 -19.11
C TYR A 138 3.08 -9.43 -18.80
N LEU A 139 2.65 -10.39 -17.96
CA LEU A 139 1.25 -10.49 -17.54
C LEU A 139 0.80 -9.29 -16.69
N VAL A 140 1.69 -8.75 -15.87
CA VAL A 140 1.40 -7.58 -15.03
C VAL A 140 1.33 -6.31 -15.89
N GLU A 141 2.24 -6.15 -16.83
CA GLU A 141 2.22 -5.07 -17.81
C GLU A 141 0.94 -5.11 -18.65
N HIS A 142 0.52 -6.30 -19.09
CA HIS A 142 -0.76 -6.47 -19.78
C HIS A 142 -1.94 -6.00 -18.92
N LYS A 143 -1.99 -6.42 -17.65
CA LYS A 143 -3.03 -5.98 -16.71
C LYS A 143 -3.03 -4.47 -16.47
N LEU A 144 -1.84 -3.86 -16.34
CA LEU A 144 -1.70 -2.41 -16.21
C LEU A 144 -2.25 -1.66 -17.44
N ASN A 145 -2.06 -2.25 -18.63
CA ASN A 145 -2.59 -1.72 -19.89
C ASN A 145 -4.10 -1.89 -20.04
N GLU A 146 -4.73 -2.81 -19.32
CA GLU A 146 -6.20 -2.96 -19.30
C GLU A 146 -6.87 -1.94 -18.37
N LEU A 147 -6.17 -1.49 -17.32
CA LEU A 147 -6.66 -0.50 -16.34
C LEU A 147 -6.61 0.95 -16.88
N LYS A 148 -7.06 1.20 -18.12
CA LYS A 148 -7.05 2.54 -18.74
C LYS A 148 -8.10 3.48 -18.13
N PHE A 149 -7.72 4.76 -18.01
CA PHE A 149 -8.57 5.90 -17.66
C PHE A 149 -8.83 6.73 -18.91
#